data_AF-X1H567-F1
#
_entry.id   AF-X1H567-F1
#
_cell.length_a   1.000
_cell.length_b   1.000
_cell.length_c   1.000
_cell.angle_alpha   90.00
_cell.angle_beta   90.00
_cell.angle_gamma   90.00
#
_symmetry.space_group_name_H-M   'P 1'
#
loop_
_entity.id
_entity.type
_entity.pdbx_description
1 polymer ?
#
loop_
_entity_poly.entity_id
_entity_poly.type
_entity_poly.pdbx_seq_one_letter_code
_entity_poly.pdbx_strand_id
1 'polypeptide(L)'
;RRDTNLGRIKEKLGLKKENLNYYLRQLKKQGFIIQKGRGWYEPSKKSENLTKYGIFLKKDMIRGHAYVWNVKIPKKILKWNKRIKILKEKRINYKIVGAKETTPRIKVLGRKVWLCNDHLRIFDKKNKSYYGETAKESIYIAFQEIKLIVDALNRKLGILIKPSKISFQKEHYALIKNDLAIEENKRGNIIRIKDDTGEWLLIDDSLEQGGELETVGKKAYQTNIPMQKWWNDNKEHNFKVTPSFLLESINQVTKNQQM
;
A
#
# COMPACT_ATOMS: atom_id res chain seq x y z
N ARG A 1 -13.11 -31.51 8.56
CA ARG A 1 -13.06 -31.91 7.12
C ARG A 1 -13.30 -30.68 6.26
N ARG A 2 -12.43 -30.38 5.29
CA ARG A 2 -12.65 -29.30 4.31
C ARG A 2 -13.75 -29.76 3.34
N ASP A 3 -14.86 -29.03 3.27
CA ASP A 3 -15.98 -29.37 2.37
C ASP A 3 -15.60 -28.98 0.93
N THR A 4 -15.65 -29.93 0.00
CA THR A 4 -15.34 -29.75 -1.43
C THR A 4 -16.60 -29.68 -2.29
N ASN A 5 -17.79 -29.76 -1.69
CA ASN A 5 -19.05 -29.65 -2.40
C ASN A 5 -19.33 -28.20 -2.82
N LEU A 6 -19.30 -27.94 -4.14
CA LEU A 6 -19.48 -26.60 -4.70
C LEU A 6 -20.86 -25.98 -4.37
N GLY A 7 -21.91 -26.78 -4.22
CA GLY A 7 -23.23 -26.31 -3.82
C GLY A 7 -23.24 -25.72 -2.41
N ARG A 8 -22.63 -26.45 -1.46
CA ARG A 8 -22.48 -25.99 -0.08
C ARG A 8 -21.54 -24.80 0.04
N ILE A 9 -20.45 -24.78 -0.73
CA ILE A 9 -19.53 -23.63 -0.79
C ILE A 9 -20.25 -22.38 -1.32
N LYS A 10 -21.04 -22.53 -2.39
CA LYS A 10 -21.86 -21.45 -2.97
C LYS A 10 -22.79 -20.83 -1.92
N GLU A 11 -23.53 -21.66 -1.21
CA GLU A 11 -24.49 -21.25 -0.17
C GLU A 11 -23.78 -20.60 1.01
N LYS A 12 -22.72 -21.22 1.53
CA LYS A 12 -21.92 -20.69 2.63
C LYS A 12 -21.31 -19.32 2.32
N LEU A 13 -20.93 -19.08 1.07
CA LEU A 13 -20.34 -17.81 0.63
C LEU A 13 -21.37 -16.80 0.09
N GLY A 14 -22.65 -17.16 -0.02
CA GLY A 14 -23.69 -16.29 -0.57
C GLY A 14 -23.45 -15.88 -2.03
N LEU A 15 -22.80 -16.74 -2.82
CA LEU A 15 -22.41 -16.45 -4.20
C LEU A 15 -23.44 -16.95 -5.21
N LYS A 16 -23.60 -16.24 -6.33
CA LYS A 16 -24.27 -16.77 -7.53
C LYS A 16 -23.41 -17.85 -8.20
N LYS A 17 -24.03 -18.77 -8.95
CA LYS A 17 -23.34 -19.89 -9.62
C LYS A 17 -22.29 -19.38 -10.62
N GLU A 18 -22.62 -18.32 -11.34
CA GLU A 18 -21.76 -17.67 -12.34
C GLU A 18 -20.50 -17.09 -11.67
N ASN A 19 -20.66 -16.44 -10.52
CA ASN A 19 -19.55 -15.87 -9.74
C ASN A 19 -18.64 -16.98 -9.21
N LEU A 20 -19.22 -18.06 -8.67
CA LEU A 20 -18.43 -19.20 -8.21
C LEU A 20 -17.62 -19.82 -9.36
N ASN A 21 -18.24 -20.02 -10.53
CA ASN A 21 -17.55 -20.54 -11.71
C ASN A 21 -16.46 -19.59 -12.22
N TYR A 22 -16.67 -18.28 -12.15
CA TYR A 22 -15.65 -17.29 -12.44
C TYR A 22 -14.44 -17.45 -11.50
N TYR A 23 -14.66 -17.50 -10.18
CA TYR A 23 -13.56 -17.64 -9.21
C TYR A 23 -12.84 -18.97 -9.33
N LEU A 24 -13.55 -20.09 -9.53
CA LEU A 24 -12.93 -21.40 -9.76
C LEU A 24 -12.03 -21.40 -11.00
N ARG A 25 -12.44 -20.73 -12.09
CA ARG A 25 -11.60 -20.55 -13.27
C ARG A 25 -10.34 -19.74 -12.96
N GLN A 26 -10.44 -18.66 -12.19
CA GLN A 26 -9.28 -17.87 -11.78
C GLN A 26 -8.32 -18.67 -10.90
N LEU A 27 -8.84 -19.37 -9.89
CA LEU A 27 -8.04 -20.21 -8.99
C LEU A 27 -7.35 -21.36 -9.75
N LYS A 28 -8.04 -21.98 -10.72
CA LYS A 28 -7.46 -23.00 -11.60
C LYS A 28 -6.36 -22.41 -12.49
N LYS A 29 -6.62 -21.27 -13.15
CA LYS A 29 -5.64 -20.57 -14.01
C LYS A 29 -4.38 -20.21 -13.25
N GLN A 30 -4.51 -19.84 -11.98
CA GLN A 30 -3.38 -19.47 -11.12
C GLN A 30 -2.71 -20.68 -10.44
N GLY A 31 -3.20 -21.90 -10.67
CA GLY A 31 -2.64 -23.15 -10.17
C GLY A 31 -2.90 -23.42 -8.69
N PHE A 32 -3.89 -22.76 -8.08
CA PHE A 32 -4.25 -22.95 -6.67
C PHE A 32 -5.19 -24.12 -6.45
N ILE A 33 -5.96 -24.50 -7.46
CA ILE A 33 -6.79 -25.70 -7.42
C ILE A 33 -6.55 -26.55 -8.66
N ILE A 34 -6.64 -27.86 -8.49
CA ILE A 34 -6.54 -28.85 -9.55
C ILE A 34 -7.92 -29.46 -9.73
N GLN A 35 -8.38 -29.56 -10.98
CA GLN A 35 -9.63 -30.23 -11.29
C GLN A 35 -9.38 -31.73 -11.43
N LYS A 36 -9.91 -32.53 -10.49
CA LYS A 36 -9.77 -34.00 -10.50
C LYS A 36 -10.91 -34.70 -11.23
N GLY A 37 -12.04 -34.01 -11.42
CA GLY A 37 -13.20 -34.54 -12.12
C GLY A 37 -14.22 -33.47 -12.49
N ARG A 38 -15.38 -33.88 -13.01
CA ARG A 38 -16.46 -32.94 -13.35
C ARG A 38 -17.02 -32.32 -12.07
N GLY A 39 -16.78 -31.02 -11.88
CA GLY A 39 -17.24 -30.30 -10.68
C GLY A 39 -16.46 -30.60 -9.41
N TRP A 40 -15.35 -31.33 -9.49
CA TRP A 40 -14.52 -31.67 -8.34
C TRP A 40 -13.14 -31.01 -8.44
N TYR A 41 -12.82 -30.19 -7.43
CA TYR A 41 -11.59 -29.43 -7.32
C TYR A 41 -10.89 -29.77 -6.00
N GLU A 42 -9.57 -29.89 -6.06
CA GLU A 42 -8.72 -30.06 -4.89
C GLU A 42 -7.73 -28.90 -4.77
N PRO A 43 -7.41 -28.46 -3.55
CA PRO A 43 -6.32 -27.51 -3.32
C PRO A 43 -5.00 -28.09 -3.83
N SER A 44 -4.17 -27.31 -4.53
CA SER A 44 -2.81 -27.72 -4.88
C SER A 44 -1.84 -27.48 -3.73
N LYS A 45 -0.63 -28.05 -3.74
CA LYS A 45 0.43 -27.71 -2.77
C LYS A 45 0.70 -26.19 -2.69
N LYS A 46 0.56 -25.48 -3.81
CA LYS A 46 0.68 -24.01 -3.89
C LYS A 46 -0.37 -23.28 -3.04
N SER A 47 -1.51 -23.92 -2.79
CA SER A 47 -2.61 -23.34 -2.02
C SER A 47 -2.49 -23.51 -0.51
N GLU A 48 -1.60 -24.39 -0.03
CA GLU A 48 -1.41 -24.67 1.39
C GLU A 48 -0.71 -23.52 2.13
N ASN A 49 0.08 -22.72 1.40
CA ASN A 49 0.83 -21.56 1.92
C ASN A 49 0.22 -20.21 1.50
N LEU A 50 -1.07 -20.18 1.16
CA LEU A 50 -1.75 -18.96 0.75
C LEU A 50 -2.22 -18.14 1.96
N THR A 51 -1.70 -16.93 2.11
CA THR A 51 -2.40 -15.89 2.89
C THR A 51 -3.43 -15.21 1.99
N LYS A 52 -4.35 -14.45 2.61
CA LYS A 52 -5.43 -13.67 1.95
C LYS A 52 -4.94 -12.81 0.77
N TYR A 53 -3.65 -12.50 0.69
CA TYR A 53 -3.06 -11.58 -0.27
C TYR A 53 -2.27 -12.28 -1.39
N GLY A 54 -1.80 -13.52 -1.20
CA GLY A 54 -0.85 -14.14 -2.13
C GLY A 54 -1.37 -14.47 -3.53
N ILE A 55 -2.69 -14.56 -3.67
CA ILE A 55 -3.40 -14.82 -4.93
C ILE A 55 -3.33 -13.62 -5.88
N PHE A 56 -3.27 -12.40 -5.35
CA PHE A 56 -3.43 -11.15 -6.11
C PHE A 56 -2.17 -10.31 -6.22
N LEU A 57 -1.18 -10.56 -5.37
CA LEU A 57 0.05 -9.77 -5.33
C LEU A 57 1.11 -10.33 -6.28
N LYS A 58 1.42 -9.57 -7.34
CA LYS A 58 2.53 -9.84 -8.24
C LYS A 58 3.87 -9.56 -7.54
N LYS A 59 4.91 -10.26 -7.97
CA LYS A 59 6.30 -10.00 -7.52
C LYS A 59 6.73 -8.59 -7.92
N ASP A 60 7.48 -7.91 -7.05
CA ASP A 60 8.00 -6.56 -7.23
C ASP A 60 6.92 -5.49 -7.50
N MET A 61 5.65 -5.80 -7.22
CA MET A 61 4.58 -4.80 -7.29
C MET A 61 4.70 -3.84 -6.10
N ILE A 62 4.35 -2.58 -6.32
CA ILE A 62 4.43 -1.55 -5.29
C ILE A 62 3.16 -1.55 -4.45
N ARG A 63 3.35 -1.64 -3.13
CA ARG A 63 2.33 -1.43 -2.11
C ARG A 63 2.54 -0.09 -1.43
N GLY A 64 1.67 0.88 -1.71
CA GLY A 64 1.56 2.11 -0.94
C GLY A 64 0.60 1.95 0.24
N HIS A 65 1.02 2.36 1.44
CA HIS A 65 0.17 2.23 2.62
C HIS A 65 0.51 3.26 3.73
N ALA A 66 -0.20 3.15 4.85
CA ALA A 66 -0.04 4.03 6.03
C ALA A 66 -0.17 5.54 5.74
N TYR A 67 -0.93 5.90 4.69
CA TYR A 67 -1.07 7.29 4.28
C TYR A 67 -1.71 8.17 5.35
N VAL A 68 -1.04 9.28 5.65
CA VAL A 68 -1.60 10.41 6.39
C VAL A 68 -1.60 11.60 5.46
N TRP A 69 -2.79 12.06 5.09
CA TRP A 69 -2.98 13.12 4.12
C TRP A 69 -3.20 14.45 4.82
N ASN A 70 -2.53 15.49 4.31
CA ASN A 70 -2.84 16.87 4.60
C ASN A 70 -3.55 17.49 3.40
N VAL A 71 -4.83 17.81 3.57
CA VAL A 71 -5.65 18.47 2.56
C VAL A 71 -5.79 19.93 2.96
N LYS A 72 -5.09 20.83 2.27
CA LYS A 72 -5.19 22.27 2.55
C LYS A 72 -6.58 22.77 2.23
N ILE A 73 -7.09 23.56 3.16
CA ILE A 73 -8.39 24.20 3.08
C ILE A 73 -8.16 25.67 2.67
N PRO A 74 -8.92 26.24 1.73
CA PRO A 74 -8.89 27.66 1.45
C PRO A 74 -9.20 28.48 2.72
N LYS A 75 -8.45 29.57 2.96
CA LYS A 75 -8.62 30.41 4.17
C LYS A 75 -10.05 30.93 4.37
N LYS A 76 -10.84 31.06 3.30
CA LYS A 76 -12.19 31.66 3.29
C LYS A 76 -13.33 30.63 3.24
N ILE A 77 -13.17 29.43 3.81
CA ILE A 77 -14.35 28.53 3.94
C ILE A 77 -15.33 29.13 4.96
N LEU A 78 -16.51 29.48 4.45
CA LEU A 78 -17.63 29.99 5.24
C LEU A 78 -17.97 29.00 6.37
N LYS A 79 -18.08 29.50 7.61
CA LYS A 79 -18.39 28.74 8.83
C LYS A 79 -17.34 27.70 9.27
N TRP A 80 -16.13 27.66 8.70
CA TRP A 80 -15.09 26.71 9.13
C TRP A 80 -14.63 26.92 10.58
N ASN A 81 -14.58 28.18 11.02
CA ASN A 81 -14.37 28.55 12.43
C ASN A 81 -15.49 28.03 13.35
N LYS A 82 -16.71 27.86 12.83
CA LYS A 82 -17.88 27.33 13.55
C LYS A 82 -18.03 25.81 13.43
N ARG A 83 -17.02 25.08 12.93
CA ARG A 83 -17.09 23.62 12.69
C ARG A 83 -17.51 22.80 13.92
N ILE A 84 -17.06 23.14 15.13
CA ILE A 84 -17.50 22.45 16.36
C ILE A 84 -19.01 22.67 16.60
N LYS A 85 -19.50 23.89 16.38
CA LYS A 85 -20.93 24.20 16.49
C LYS A 85 -21.74 23.37 15.48
N ILE A 86 -21.26 23.29 14.24
CA ILE A 86 -21.87 22.47 13.17
C ILE A 86 -21.91 20.99 13.56
N LEU A 87 -20.83 20.47 14.16
CA LEU A 87 -20.80 19.08 14.64
C LEU A 87 -21.88 18.84 15.71
N LYS A 88 -22.06 19.77 16.65
CA LYS A 88 -23.09 19.68 17.69
C LYS A 88 -24.51 19.78 17.11
N GLU A 89 -24.77 20.79 16.29
CA GLU A 89 -26.07 21.02 15.63
C GLU A 89 -26.50 19.81 14.79
N LYS A 90 -25.56 19.20 14.06
CA LYS A 90 -25.80 18.01 13.24
C LYS A 90 -25.71 16.69 14.00
N ARG A 91 -25.52 16.71 15.33
CA ARG A 91 -25.36 15.52 16.19
C ARG A 91 -24.29 14.54 15.65
N ILE A 92 -23.19 15.07 15.14
CA ILE A 92 -22.08 14.27 14.61
C ILE A 92 -21.14 13.92 15.75
N ASN A 93 -20.95 12.62 16.00
CA ASN A 93 -19.98 12.14 16.99
C ASN A 93 -18.55 12.55 16.64
N TYR A 94 -17.88 13.23 17.57
CA TYR A 94 -16.48 13.66 17.47
C TYR A 94 -15.72 13.40 18.77
N LYS A 95 -14.39 13.33 18.68
CA LYS A 95 -13.49 13.40 19.84
C LYS A 95 -12.54 14.56 19.65
N ILE A 96 -12.26 15.30 20.71
CA ILE A 96 -11.21 16.32 20.69
C ILE A 96 -9.84 15.63 20.73
N VAL A 97 -8.90 16.12 19.92
CA VAL A 97 -7.53 15.58 19.81
C VAL A 97 -6.51 16.70 19.58
N GLY A 98 -5.23 16.32 19.62
CA GLY A 98 -4.09 17.21 19.44
C GLY A 98 -3.54 17.70 20.77
N ALA A 99 -2.29 18.17 20.80
CA ALA A 99 -1.61 18.58 22.02
C ALA A 99 -2.34 19.71 22.78
N LYS A 100 -3.04 20.58 22.05
CA LYS A 100 -3.85 21.67 22.62
C LYS A 100 -5.31 21.30 22.85
N GLU A 101 -5.72 20.06 22.57
CA GLU A 101 -7.10 19.60 22.70
C GLU A 101 -8.14 20.55 22.07
N THR A 102 -7.86 21.02 20.86
CA THR A 102 -8.74 21.95 20.13
C THR A 102 -9.25 21.39 18.81
N THR A 103 -8.69 20.27 18.35
CA THR A 103 -8.99 19.75 17.01
C THR A 103 -10.06 18.68 17.10
N PRO A 104 -11.25 18.88 16.54
CA PRO A 104 -12.25 17.82 16.49
C PRO A 104 -11.86 16.76 15.46
N ARG A 105 -11.86 15.52 15.90
CA ARG A 105 -11.69 14.31 15.09
C ARG A 105 -13.01 13.61 14.93
N ILE A 106 -13.40 13.35 13.68
CA ILE A 106 -14.57 12.57 13.31
C ILE A 106 -14.19 11.32 12.53
N LYS A 107 -15.17 10.45 12.30
CA LYS A 107 -15.07 9.33 11.36
C LYS A 107 -15.85 9.63 10.08
N VAL A 108 -15.22 9.42 8.92
CA VAL A 108 -15.81 9.51 7.59
C VAL A 108 -15.39 8.29 6.78
N LEU A 109 -16.36 7.51 6.28
CA LEU A 109 -16.10 6.26 5.53
C LEU A 109 -15.12 5.30 6.25
N GLY A 110 -15.20 5.24 7.58
CA GLY A 110 -14.34 4.41 8.42
C GLY A 110 -12.94 4.97 8.68
N ARG A 111 -12.61 6.17 8.21
CA ARG A 111 -11.31 6.83 8.38
C ARG A 111 -11.39 7.95 9.42
N LYS A 112 -10.28 8.19 10.12
CA LYS A 112 -10.18 9.30 11.09
C LYS A 112 -9.87 10.58 10.31
N VAL A 113 -10.68 11.61 10.51
CA VAL A 113 -10.49 12.93 9.89
C VAL A 113 -10.40 13.98 10.99
N TRP A 114 -9.29 14.69 11.04
CA TRP A 114 -9.08 15.80 11.96
C TRP A 114 -9.40 17.10 11.23
N LEU A 115 -10.30 17.90 11.80
CA LEU A 115 -10.71 19.19 11.21
C LEU A 115 -9.85 20.31 11.80
N CYS A 116 -8.63 20.46 11.28
CA CYS A 116 -7.70 21.49 11.72
C CYS A 116 -8.14 22.88 11.24
N ASN A 117 -7.41 23.92 11.63
CA ASN A 117 -7.78 25.30 11.31
C ASN A 117 -7.67 25.62 9.80
N ASP A 118 -6.60 25.16 9.15
CA ASP A 118 -6.22 25.49 7.78
C ASP A 118 -6.06 24.26 6.86
N HIS A 119 -6.22 23.06 7.40
CA HIS A 119 -6.15 21.81 6.66
C HIS A 119 -7.05 20.73 7.28
N LEU A 120 -7.30 19.67 6.52
CA LEU A 120 -7.77 18.39 7.06
C LEU A 120 -6.58 17.46 7.19
N ARG A 121 -6.52 16.72 8.29
CA ARG A 121 -5.65 15.56 8.39
C ARG A 121 -6.47 14.28 8.28
N ILE A 122 -6.27 13.53 7.21
CA ILE A 122 -7.02 12.29 6.94
C ILE A 122 -6.08 11.11 7.14
N PHE A 123 -6.42 10.24 8.08
CA PHE A 123 -5.68 9.01 8.34
C PHE A 123 -6.35 7.87 7.62
N ASP A 124 -5.60 7.16 6.79
CA ASP A 124 -6.13 5.98 6.13
C ASP A 124 -6.42 4.85 7.14
N LYS A 125 -7.14 3.83 6.68
CA LYS A 125 -7.43 2.65 7.50
C LYS A 125 -6.12 1.87 7.72
N LYS A 126 -5.93 1.34 8.93
CA LYS A 126 -4.73 0.58 9.32
C LYS A 126 -4.35 -0.51 8.30
N ASN A 127 -5.35 -1.22 7.77
CA ASN A 127 -5.15 -2.35 6.88
C ASN A 127 -5.50 -2.03 5.41
N LYS A 128 -5.60 -0.74 5.05
CA LYS A 128 -5.80 -0.34 3.66
C LYS A 128 -4.43 -0.19 3.00
N SER A 129 -4.31 -0.79 1.83
CA SER A 129 -3.13 -0.71 0.98
C SER A 129 -3.59 -0.45 -0.44
N TYR A 130 -2.70 0.18 -1.20
CA TYR A 130 -2.89 0.56 -2.59
C TYR A 130 -1.78 -0.11 -3.37
N TYR A 131 -2.14 -0.76 -4.46
CA TYR A 131 -1.21 -1.58 -5.21
C TYR A 131 -1.12 -1.06 -6.64
N GLY A 132 0.08 -0.94 -7.15
CA GLY A 132 0.35 -0.52 -8.53
C GLY A 132 1.71 -1.03 -8.99
N GLU A 133 1.96 -0.96 -10.29
CA GLU A 133 3.26 -1.32 -10.87
C GLU A 133 4.34 -0.30 -10.50
N THR A 134 3.92 0.93 -10.18
CA THR A 134 4.80 1.99 -9.68
C THR A 134 4.22 2.68 -8.45
N ALA A 135 5.07 3.38 -7.70
CA ALA A 135 4.63 4.23 -6.60
C ALA A 135 3.65 5.32 -7.06
N LYS A 136 3.82 5.82 -8.29
CA LYS A 136 2.94 6.85 -8.89
C LYS A 136 1.52 6.31 -9.07
N GLU A 137 1.39 5.09 -9.56
CA GLU A 137 0.10 4.44 -9.73
C GLU A 137 -0.57 4.16 -8.38
N SER A 138 0.18 3.63 -7.42
CA SER A 138 -0.32 3.42 -6.05
C SER A 138 -0.86 4.71 -5.43
N ILE A 139 -0.12 5.82 -5.57
CA ILE A 139 -0.53 7.15 -5.16
C ILE A 139 -1.83 7.57 -5.85
N TYR A 140 -1.92 7.40 -7.16
CA TYR A 140 -3.08 7.82 -7.95
C TYR A 140 -4.36 7.13 -7.47
N ILE A 141 -4.30 5.82 -7.21
CA ILE A 141 -5.43 5.06 -6.65
C ILE A 141 -5.81 5.61 -5.27
N ALA A 142 -4.83 5.88 -4.43
CA ALA A 142 -5.06 6.43 -3.09
C ALA A 142 -5.67 7.84 -3.14
N PHE A 143 -5.30 8.66 -4.13
CA PHE A 143 -5.90 9.97 -4.36
C PHE A 143 -7.40 9.92 -4.71
N GLN A 144 -7.85 8.91 -5.46
CA GLN A 144 -9.27 8.78 -5.79
C GLN A 144 -10.12 8.55 -4.53
N GLU A 145 -9.61 7.79 -3.56
CA GLU A 145 -10.27 7.63 -2.26
C GLU A 145 -10.36 8.94 -1.49
N ILE A 146 -9.34 9.80 -1.57
CA ILE A 146 -9.38 11.10 -0.90
C ILE A 146 -10.50 11.98 -1.42
N LYS A 147 -10.74 12.01 -2.74
CA LYS A 147 -11.87 12.74 -3.31
C LYS A 147 -13.20 12.27 -2.72
N LEU A 148 -13.42 10.95 -2.68
CA LEU A 148 -14.61 10.35 -2.08
C LEU A 148 -14.78 10.70 -0.59
N ILE A 149 -13.68 10.73 0.17
CA ILE A 149 -13.70 11.11 1.59
C ILE A 149 -14.04 12.59 1.75
N VAL A 150 -13.48 13.47 0.93
CA VAL A 150 -13.78 14.91 0.97
C VAL A 150 -15.23 15.16 0.58
N ASP A 151 -15.76 14.47 -0.43
CA ASP A 151 -17.16 14.61 -0.82
C ASP A 151 -18.11 14.09 0.27
N ALA A 152 -17.79 12.96 0.89
CA ALA A 152 -18.55 12.45 2.03
C ALA A 152 -18.48 13.40 3.23
N LEU A 153 -17.33 14.03 3.47
CA LEU A 153 -17.15 15.05 4.49
C LEU A 153 -17.98 16.31 4.20
N ASN A 154 -18.01 16.75 2.94
CA ASN A 154 -18.80 17.90 2.49
C ASN A 154 -20.29 17.69 2.77
N ARG A 155 -20.82 16.52 2.37
CA ARG A 155 -22.21 16.14 2.68
C ARG A 155 -22.48 16.10 4.18
N LYS A 156 -21.57 15.48 4.94
CA LYS A 156 -21.72 15.33 6.40
C LYS A 156 -21.73 16.67 7.12
N LEU A 157 -20.81 17.58 6.78
CA LEU A 157 -20.72 18.90 7.41
C LEU A 157 -21.70 19.92 6.82
N GLY A 158 -22.18 19.72 5.58
CA GLY A 158 -22.90 20.76 4.85
C GLY A 158 -22.01 21.97 4.51
N ILE A 159 -20.72 21.72 4.29
CA ILE A 159 -19.71 22.72 3.95
C ILE A 159 -19.07 22.28 2.65
N LEU A 160 -18.86 23.21 1.72
CA LEU A 160 -18.14 22.92 0.49
C LEU A 160 -16.64 23.10 0.71
N ILE A 161 -15.96 22.00 1.01
CA ILE A 161 -14.49 21.94 1.05
C ILE A 161 -14.02 21.64 -0.36
N LYS A 162 -13.36 22.63 -0.98
CA LYS A 162 -12.61 22.47 -2.23
C LYS A 162 -11.12 22.38 -1.88
N PRO A 163 -10.51 21.18 -1.88
CA PRO A 163 -9.08 21.02 -1.68
C PRO A 163 -8.28 21.92 -2.63
N SER A 164 -7.39 22.76 -2.10
CA SER A 164 -6.49 23.58 -2.94
C SER A 164 -5.16 22.89 -3.19
N LYS A 165 -4.67 22.15 -2.19
CA LYS A 165 -3.44 21.36 -2.27
C LYS A 165 -3.61 20.13 -1.39
N ILE A 166 -3.19 18.98 -1.90
CA ILE A 166 -3.14 17.73 -1.14
C ILE A 166 -1.69 17.29 -1.09
N SER A 167 -1.20 16.95 0.10
CA SER A 167 0.16 16.45 0.32
C SER A 167 0.17 15.34 1.35
N PHE A 168 1.19 14.49 1.32
CA PHE A 168 1.40 13.47 2.34
C PHE A 168 2.15 14.05 3.54
N GLN A 169 1.70 13.71 4.74
CA GLN A 169 2.48 13.86 5.97
C GLN A 169 3.29 12.59 6.26
N LYS A 170 2.72 11.43 5.92
CA LYS A 170 3.33 10.13 6.05
C LYS A 170 2.89 9.26 4.87
N GLU A 171 3.84 8.59 4.25
CA GLU A 171 3.63 7.66 3.15
C GLU A 171 4.74 6.59 3.16
N HIS A 172 4.35 5.38 2.83
CA HIS A 172 5.20 4.20 2.83
C HIS A 172 5.01 3.48 1.50
N TYR A 173 6.10 2.96 0.91
CA TYR A 173 6.05 2.16 -0.31
C TYR A 173 6.90 0.92 -0.15
N ALA A 174 6.31 -0.25 -0.39
CA ALA A 174 7.02 -1.52 -0.35
C ALA A 174 7.04 -2.19 -1.73
N LEU A 175 8.20 -2.70 -2.13
CA LEU A 175 8.30 -3.74 -3.14
C LEU A 175 7.93 -5.07 -2.48
N ILE A 176 6.79 -5.64 -2.86
CA ILE A 176 6.29 -6.88 -2.27
C ILE A 176 6.92 -8.09 -2.96
N LYS A 177 7.14 -9.17 -2.19
CA LYS A 177 7.79 -10.40 -2.71
C LYS A 177 9.18 -10.11 -3.29
N ASN A 178 9.89 -9.15 -2.68
CA ASN A 178 11.22 -8.75 -3.11
C ASN A 178 12.25 -9.81 -2.71
N ASP A 179 13.14 -10.22 -3.61
CA ASP A 179 14.05 -11.35 -3.36
C ASP A 179 15.01 -11.09 -2.20
N LEU A 180 15.58 -9.88 -2.10
CA LEU A 180 16.44 -9.49 -0.99
C LEU A 180 15.67 -9.54 0.32
N ALA A 181 14.45 -8.97 0.35
CA ALA A 181 13.60 -9.01 1.53
C ALA A 181 13.25 -10.45 1.95
N ILE A 182 12.97 -11.35 0.99
CA ILE A 182 12.72 -12.77 1.27
C ILE A 182 13.94 -13.43 1.90
N GLU A 183 15.12 -13.24 1.30
CA GLU A 183 16.36 -13.86 1.75
C GLU A 183 16.75 -13.41 3.15
N GLU A 184 16.69 -12.11 3.40
CA GLU A 184 17.09 -11.52 4.67
C GLU A 184 16.09 -11.88 5.79
N ASN A 185 14.79 -11.91 5.49
CA ASN A 185 13.78 -12.44 6.42
C ASN A 185 14.00 -13.93 6.75
N LYS A 186 14.38 -14.76 5.77
CA LYS A 186 14.72 -16.18 6.02
C LYS A 186 15.94 -16.35 6.92
N ARG A 187 16.91 -15.44 6.81
CA ARG A 187 18.11 -15.41 7.66
C ARG A 187 17.83 -14.82 9.06
N GLY A 188 16.66 -14.22 9.27
CA GLY A 188 16.32 -13.53 10.52
C GLY A 188 17.03 -12.17 10.67
N ASN A 189 17.53 -11.60 9.57
CA ASN A 189 18.24 -10.33 9.59
C ASN A 189 17.26 -9.15 9.64
N ILE A 190 17.57 -8.18 10.48
CA ILE A 190 16.82 -6.91 10.55
C ILE A 190 17.60 -5.85 9.80
N ILE A 191 17.17 -5.52 8.59
CA ILE A 191 17.78 -4.48 7.78
C ILE A 191 17.01 -3.17 7.93
N ARG A 192 17.72 -2.12 8.35
CA ARG A 192 17.25 -0.75 8.45
C ARG A 192 18.36 0.20 8.03
N ILE A 193 18.14 0.96 6.97
CA ILE A 193 19.10 1.92 6.44
C ILE A 193 18.64 3.33 6.80
N LYS A 194 19.57 4.12 7.32
CA LYS A 194 19.35 5.50 7.74
C LYS A 194 20.31 6.44 7.00
N ASP A 195 19.84 7.65 6.74
CA ASP A 195 20.64 8.80 6.35
C ASP A 195 20.58 9.88 7.45
N ASP A 196 21.12 11.06 7.17
CA ASP A 196 21.07 12.24 8.03
C ASP A 196 19.63 12.72 8.34
N THR A 197 18.67 12.38 7.48
CA THR A 197 17.25 12.70 7.64
C THR A 197 16.44 11.63 8.36
N GLY A 198 17.04 10.46 8.60
CA GLY A 198 16.48 9.35 9.36
C GLY A 198 16.40 8.05 8.56
N GLU A 199 15.54 7.14 9.02
CA GLU A 199 15.31 5.86 8.35
C GLU A 199 14.56 6.07 7.03
N TRP A 200 15.08 5.48 5.96
CA TRP A 200 14.51 5.62 4.61
C TRP A 200 14.29 4.29 3.89
N LEU A 201 14.95 3.21 4.31
CA LEU A 201 14.75 1.86 3.81
C LEU A 201 14.73 0.85 4.95
N LEU A 202 13.82 -0.11 4.90
CA LEU A 202 13.78 -1.24 5.81
C LEU A 202 13.23 -2.49 5.12
N ILE A 203 13.52 -3.66 5.71
CA ILE A 203 12.85 -4.90 5.35
C ILE A 203 11.74 -5.18 6.36
N ASP A 204 10.53 -5.39 5.87
CA ASP A 204 9.34 -5.78 6.64
C ASP A 204 8.79 -7.10 6.08
N ASP A 205 7.84 -7.71 6.80
CA ASP A 205 7.03 -8.83 6.33
C ASP A 205 5.60 -8.71 6.83
N SER A 206 5.04 -7.50 6.82
CA SER A 206 3.70 -7.23 7.37
C SER A 206 2.56 -7.95 6.64
N LEU A 207 2.85 -8.62 5.51
CA LEU A 207 1.91 -9.46 4.76
C LEU A 207 2.11 -10.96 4.96
N GLU A 208 3.13 -11.39 5.73
CA GLU A 208 3.48 -12.81 5.94
C GLU A 208 3.70 -13.55 4.60
N GLN A 209 4.15 -12.84 3.57
CA GLN A 209 4.10 -13.26 2.16
C GLN A 209 5.45 -13.19 1.46
N GLY A 210 6.52 -13.02 2.25
CA GLY A 210 7.88 -13.12 1.75
C GLY A 210 8.40 -11.77 1.35
N GLY A 211 8.61 -10.89 2.33
CA GLY A 211 9.57 -9.82 2.17
C GLY A 211 9.01 -8.58 1.46
N GLU A 212 8.98 -7.51 2.23
CA GLU A 212 8.67 -6.17 1.80
C GLU A 212 9.93 -5.34 1.91
N LEU A 213 10.49 -4.94 0.76
CA LEU A 213 11.55 -3.95 0.75
C LEU A 213 10.90 -2.57 0.75
N GLU A 214 10.87 -1.94 1.91
CA GLU A 214 10.03 -0.79 2.21
C GLU A 214 10.84 0.51 2.30
N THR A 215 10.46 1.49 1.49
CA THR A 215 10.91 2.87 1.61
C THR A 215 9.95 3.67 2.47
N VAL A 216 10.50 4.39 3.44
CA VAL A 216 9.75 5.17 4.44
C VAL A 216 10.29 6.61 4.53
N GLY A 217 9.66 7.41 5.39
CA GLY A 217 10.10 8.79 5.65
C GLY A 217 9.53 9.83 4.68
N LYS A 218 10.01 11.07 4.78
CA LYS A 218 9.48 12.21 4.01
C LYS A 218 9.73 12.10 2.50
N LYS A 219 10.76 11.34 2.12
CA LYS A 219 11.19 11.16 0.74
C LYS A 219 10.81 9.78 0.19
N ALA A 220 9.95 9.02 0.87
CA ALA A 220 9.65 7.62 0.52
C ALA A 220 9.26 7.47 -0.96
N TYR A 221 8.41 8.34 -1.48
CA TYR A 221 8.04 8.32 -2.90
C TYR A 221 9.25 8.55 -3.83
N GLN A 222 10.07 9.56 -3.51
CA GLN A 222 11.23 9.95 -4.29
C GLN A 222 12.36 8.93 -4.25
N THR A 223 12.53 8.20 -3.14
CA THR A 223 13.54 7.15 -2.99
C THR A 223 13.08 5.82 -3.58
N ASN A 224 11.77 5.54 -3.56
CA ASN A 224 11.22 4.30 -4.09
C ASN A 224 11.43 4.15 -5.60
N ILE A 225 11.28 5.23 -6.38
CA ILE A 225 11.48 5.20 -7.84
C ILE A 225 12.92 4.84 -8.25
N PRO A 226 13.98 5.52 -7.78
CA PRO A 226 15.35 5.15 -8.12
C PRO A 226 15.72 3.77 -7.55
N MET A 227 15.21 3.39 -6.38
CA MET A 227 15.41 2.04 -5.84
C MET A 227 14.79 0.97 -6.78
N GLN A 228 13.57 1.19 -7.27
CA GLN A 228 12.96 0.30 -8.27
C GLN A 228 13.81 0.17 -9.51
N LYS A 229 14.30 1.30 -10.05
CA LYS A 229 15.15 1.30 -11.24
C LYS A 229 16.43 0.52 -10.99
N TRP A 230 17.13 0.80 -9.90
CA TRP A 230 18.35 0.11 -9.51
C TRP A 230 18.13 -1.40 -9.36
N TRP A 231 17.06 -1.80 -8.69
CA TRP A 231 16.74 -3.21 -8.48
C TRP A 231 16.40 -3.95 -9.78
N ASN A 232 15.59 -3.33 -10.63
CA ASN A 232 15.20 -3.92 -11.92
C ASN A 232 16.38 -4.04 -12.88
N ASP A 233 17.25 -3.02 -12.92
CA ASP A 233 18.49 -3.01 -13.72
C ASP A 233 19.45 -4.12 -13.27
N ASN A 234 19.65 -4.26 -11.96
CA ASN A 234 20.45 -5.36 -11.43
C ASN A 234 19.85 -6.73 -11.76
N LYS A 235 18.53 -6.87 -11.72
CA LYS A 235 17.85 -8.11 -12.13
C LYS A 235 18.09 -8.44 -13.60
N GLU A 236 17.98 -7.46 -14.49
CA GLU A 236 18.24 -7.62 -15.92
C GLU A 236 19.67 -8.12 -16.18
N HIS A 237 20.63 -7.63 -15.40
CA HIS A 237 22.03 -8.01 -15.49
C HIS A 237 22.44 -9.17 -14.55
N ASN A 238 21.48 -9.92 -14.00
CA ASN A 238 21.70 -11.03 -13.07
C ASN A 238 22.64 -10.68 -11.90
N PHE A 239 22.59 -9.44 -11.42
CA PHE A 239 23.43 -8.88 -10.35
C PHE A 239 24.94 -9.03 -10.61
N LYS A 240 25.36 -9.18 -11.87
CA LYS A 240 26.78 -9.32 -12.24
C LYS A 240 27.52 -7.97 -12.27
N VAL A 241 26.82 -6.90 -12.60
CA VAL A 241 27.39 -5.55 -12.74
C VAL A 241 27.43 -4.88 -11.36
N THR A 242 28.44 -5.22 -10.57
CA THR A 242 28.72 -4.62 -9.26
C THR A 242 29.78 -3.52 -9.37
N PRO A 243 29.95 -2.65 -8.35
CA PRO A 243 31.08 -1.72 -8.31
C PRO A 243 32.43 -2.41 -8.47
N SER A 244 32.60 -3.61 -7.89
CA SER A 244 33.80 -4.43 -8.07
C SER A 244 34.00 -4.88 -9.52
N PHE A 245 32.95 -5.37 -10.17
CA PHE A 245 33.00 -5.75 -11.59
C PHE A 245 33.41 -4.57 -12.48
N LEU A 246 32.86 -3.37 -12.21
CA LEU A 246 33.22 -2.15 -12.95
C LEU A 246 34.69 -1.78 -12.73
N LEU A 247 35.17 -1.78 -11.48
CA LEU A 247 36.56 -1.47 -11.16
C LEU A 247 37.52 -2.48 -11.81
N GLU A 248 37.23 -3.77 -11.74
CA GLU A 248 38.03 -4.82 -12.38
C GLU A 248 38.06 -4.67 -13.90
N SER A 249 36.91 -4.43 -14.53
CA SER A 249 36.80 -4.23 -15.99
C SER A 249 37.54 -2.97 -16.44
N ILE A 250 37.41 -1.85 -15.73
CA ILE A 250 38.13 -0.61 -16.00
C ILE A 250 39.64 -0.85 -15.89
N ASN A 251 40.09 -1.49 -14.81
CA ASN A 251 41.50 -1.79 -14.60
C ASN A 251 42.08 -2.68 -15.70
N GLN A 252 41.32 -3.66 -16.20
CA GLN A 252 41.76 -4.50 -17.34
C GLN A 252 41.88 -3.68 -18.63
N VAL A 253 40.90 -2.83 -18.93
CA VAL A 253 40.95 -1.96 -20.12
C VAL A 253 42.13 -0.99 -20.04
N THR A 254 42.36 -0.36 -18.88
CA THR A 254 43.49 0.55 -18.69
C THR A 254 44.83 -0.16 -18.83
N LYS A 255 44.98 -1.38 -18.30
CA LYS A 255 46.20 -2.19 -18.49
C LYS A 255 46.44 -2.53 -19.98
N ASN A 256 45.39 -2.87 -20.72
CA ASN A 256 45.50 -3.19 -22.14
C ASN A 256 45.82 -1.98 -23.02
N GLN A 257 45.51 -0.76 -22.57
CA GLN A 257 45.88 0.49 -23.25
C GLN A 257 47.31 0.96 -22.95
N GLN A 258 47.96 0.37 -21.94
CA GLN A 258 49.35 0.64 -21.57
C GLN A 258 50.34 -0.35 -22.19
N MET A 259 49.83 -1.39 -22.87
CA MET A 259 50.60 -2.32 -23.71
C MET A 259 50.57 -1.85 -25.16
#